data_AF-T1C960-F1
#
_entry.id   AF-T1C960-F1
#
_cell.length_a   1.000
_cell.length_b   1.000
_cell.length_c   1.000
_cell.angle_alpha   90.00
_cell.angle_beta   90.00
_cell.angle_gamma   90.00
#
_symmetry.space_group_name_H-M   'P 1'
#
loop_
_entity.id
_entity.type
_entity.pdbx_description
1 polymer ?
#
loop_
_entity_poly.entity_id
_entity_poly.type
_entity_poly.pdbx_seq_one_letter_code
_entity_poly.pdbx_strand_id
1 'polypeptide(L)'
;MSGLGPLTMRELKKWYRNPVFLITGLIQPFFWVALFGSAFDFTRLFTAFTPPGVDVTTEVKIALDGATNYITYIVGGVLTVTGLFTAMFAGTNIIFDRRLGPMGRFLSSPIRRSSIVLSKILSATF
;
A
#
# COMPACT_ATOMS: atom_id res chain seq x y z
N MET A 1 -29.57 -11.84 7.82
CA MET A 1 -28.42 -12.75 7.59
C MET A 1 -27.25 -11.95 7.03
N SER A 2 -26.34 -11.51 7.90
CA SER A 2 -25.18 -10.67 7.58
C SER A 2 -24.04 -11.53 6.99
N GLY A 3 -24.03 -11.69 5.66
CA GLY A 3 -23.01 -12.47 4.95
C GLY A 3 -21.65 -11.79 4.78
N LEU A 4 -21.50 -10.52 5.18
CA LEU A 4 -20.28 -9.73 5.00
C LEU A 4 -19.06 -10.32 5.71
N GLY A 5 -19.16 -10.55 7.03
CA GLY A 5 -18.06 -11.08 7.84
C GLY A 5 -17.57 -12.46 7.41
N PRO A 6 -18.45 -13.43 7.16
CA PRO A 6 -18.05 -14.74 6.66
C PRO A 6 -17.34 -14.68 5.30
N LEU A 7 -17.79 -13.80 4.40
CA LEU A 7 -17.15 -13.61 3.09
C LEU A 7 -15.78 -12.95 3.21
N THR A 8 -15.64 -11.89 4.02
CA THR A 8 -14.33 -11.23 4.24
C THR A 8 -13.34 -12.19 4.87
N MET A 9 -13.74 -12.92 5.91
CA MET A 9 -12.88 -13.90 6.59
C MET A 9 -12.41 -15.00 5.62
N ARG A 10 -13.28 -15.44 4.69
CA ARG A 10 -12.92 -16.48 3.72
C ARG A 10 -11.89 -16.00 2.71
N GLU A 11 -11.97 -14.75 2.27
CA GLU A 11 -10.98 -14.14 1.38
C GLU A 11 -9.67 -13.83 2.13
N LEU A 12 -9.73 -13.29 3.35
CA LEU A 12 -8.55 -13.08 4.20
C LEU A 12 -7.78 -14.39 4.46
N LYS A 13 -8.50 -15.50 4.64
CA LYS A 13 -7.88 -16.81 4.89
C LYS A 13 -7.09 -17.32 3.69
N LYS A 14 -7.46 -16.95 2.46
CA LYS A 14 -6.66 -17.26 1.26
C LYS A 14 -5.35 -16.49 1.28
N TRP A 15 -5.40 -15.21 1.63
CA TRP A 15 -4.22 -14.36 1.80
C TRP A 15 -3.27 -14.92 2.87
N TYR A 16 -3.81 -15.28 4.04
CA TYR A 16 -3.01 -15.84 5.14
C TYR A 16 -2.33 -17.18 4.79
N ARG A 17 -2.96 -18.02 3.96
CA ARG A 17 -2.37 -19.30 3.52
C ARG A 17 -1.26 -19.15 2.47
N ASN A 18 -1.12 -17.98 1.84
CA ASN A 18 -0.08 -17.70 0.86
C ASN A 18 0.89 -16.62 1.37
N PRO A 19 1.73 -16.93 2.37
CA PRO A 19 2.63 -15.95 2.99
C PRO A 19 3.70 -15.42 2.02
N VAL A 20 4.06 -16.21 1.00
CA VAL A 20 5.08 -15.80 0.00
C VAL A 20 4.67 -14.53 -0.73
N PHE A 21 3.40 -14.41 -1.14
CA PHE A 21 2.88 -13.22 -1.83
C PHE A 21 2.84 -11.99 -0.92
N LEU A 22 2.55 -12.20 0.37
CA LEU A 22 2.50 -11.13 1.37
C LEU A 22 3.92 -10.59 1.66
N ILE A 23 4.88 -11.49 1.87
CA ILE A 23 6.27 -11.13 2.17
C ILE A 23 6.91 -10.43 0.96
N THR A 24 6.76 -10.99 -0.25
CA THR A 24 7.32 -10.36 -1.46
C THR A 24 6.65 -9.03 -1.80
N GLY A 25 5.36 -8.88 -1.51
CA GLY A 25 4.63 -7.62 -1.66
C GLY A 25 5.11 -6.53 -0.70
N LEU A 26 5.49 -6.86 0.53
CA LEU A 26 6.05 -5.90 1.50
C LEU A 26 7.53 -5.58 1.26
N ILE A 27 8.30 -6.52 0.72
CA ILE A 27 9.72 -6.28 0.41
C ILE A 27 9.89 -5.13 -0.58
N GLN A 28 9.01 -5.00 -1.59
CA GLN A 28 9.13 -3.94 -2.60
C GLN A 28 9.02 -2.51 -1.99
N PRO A 29 7.97 -2.15 -1.23
CA PRO A 29 7.87 -0.85 -0.56
C PRO A 29 9.03 -0.57 0.40
N PHE A 30 9.44 -1.58 1.18
CA PHE A 30 10.56 -1.43 2.11
C PHE A 30 11.88 -1.19 1.37
N PHE A 31 12.11 -1.91 0.27
CA PHE A 31 13.28 -1.73 -0.57
C PHE A 31 13.30 -0.32 -1.17
N TRP A 32 12.16 0.20 -1.65
CA TRP A 32 12.08 1.57 -2.17
C TRP A 32 12.38 2.63 -1.11
N VAL A 33 11.83 2.48 0.10
CA VAL A 33 12.11 3.39 1.21
C VAL A 33 13.57 3.33 1.62
N ALA A 34 14.17 2.14 1.69
CA ALA A 34 15.58 2.00 2.06
C ALA A 34 16.52 2.56 0.98
N LEU A 35 16.27 2.24 -0.28
CA LEU A 35 17.06 2.69 -1.43
C LEU A 35 17.00 4.21 -1.57
N PHE A 36 15.80 4.77 -1.70
CA PHE A 36 15.65 6.20 -1.94
C PHE A 36 15.82 7.03 -0.67
N GLY A 37 15.39 6.52 0.48
CA GLY A 37 15.53 7.21 1.76
C GLY A 37 16.98 7.46 2.14
N SER A 38 17.90 6.57 1.75
CA SER A 38 19.34 6.77 1.96
C SER A 38 20.05 7.44 0.78
N ALA A 39 19.59 7.23 -0.46
CA ALA A 39 20.22 7.82 -1.65
C ALA A 39 19.97 9.33 -1.78
N PHE A 40 18.78 9.81 -1.40
CA PHE A 40 18.39 11.22 -1.52
C PHE A 40 18.42 11.94 -0.16
N ASP A 41 19.46 11.68 0.64
CA ASP A 41 19.64 12.35 1.92
C ASP A 41 20.05 13.83 1.67
N PHE A 42 19.06 14.65 1.32
CA PHE A 42 19.22 16.03 0.91
C PHE A 42 19.94 16.87 1.97
N THR A 43 19.74 16.54 3.25
CA THR A 43 20.50 17.15 4.36
C THR A 43 21.99 16.99 4.15
N ARG A 44 22.48 15.78 3.83
CA ARG A 44 23.91 15.51 3.63
C ARG A 44 24.43 16.16 2.34
N LEU A 45 23.65 16.10 1.26
CA LEU A 45 24.00 16.72 -0.01
C LEU A 45 24.16 18.24 0.15
N PHE A 46 23.16 18.94 0.68
CA PHE A 46 23.23 20.41 0.81
C PHE A 46 24.30 20.86 1.81
N THR A 47 24.51 20.13 2.93
CA THR A 47 25.61 20.46 3.86
C THR A 47 27.00 20.32 3.23
N ALA A 48 27.17 19.45 2.21
CA ALA A 48 28.45 19.28 1.53
C ALA A 48 28.79 20.42 0.55
N PHE A 49 27.78 21.15 0.06
CA PHE A 49 27.96 22.28 -0.87
C PHE A 49 27.91 23.66 -0.19
N THR A 50 27.63 23.70 1.12
CA THR A 50 27.46 24.96 1.84
C THR A 50 28.72 25.31 2.63
N PRO A 51 29.20 26.57 2.59
CA PRO A 51 30.33 27.01 3.40
C PRO A 51 30.11 26.79 4.91
N PRO A 52 31.16 26.53 5.71
CA PRO A 52 31.03 26.32 7.14
C PRO A 52 30.41 27.56 7.81
N GLY A 53 29.28 27.40 8.51
CA GLY A 53 28.62 28.47 9.28
C GLY A 53 27.21 28.86 8.83
N VAL A 54 26.64 28.22 7.81
CA VAL A 54 25.24 28.42 7.39
C VAL A 54 24.37 27.26 7.89
N ASP A 55 23.30 27.57 8.63
CA ASP A 55 22.35 26.58 9.16
C ASP A 55 21.37 26.09 8.07
N VAL A 56 21.86 25.19 7.21
CA VAL A 56 21.08 24.54 6.11
C VAL A 56 19.89 23.71 6.63
N THR A 57 19.90 23.36 7.92
CA THR A 57 18.89 22.48 8.53
C THR A 57 17.50 23.10 8.58
N THR A 58 17.38 24.43 8.58
CA THR A 58 16.08 25.12 8.61
C THR A 58 15.42 25.16 7.24
N GLU A 59 16.20 25.41 6.18
CA GLU A 59 15.68 25.45 4.80
C GLU A 59 15.29 24.05 4.30
N VAL A 60 16.08 23.03 4.65
CA VAL A 60 15.77 21.63 4.32
C VAL A 60 14.50 21.16 5.03
N LYS A 61 14.24 21.60 6.26
CA LYS A 61 12.99 21.29 6.97
C LYS A 61 11.76 21.91 6.31
N ILE A 62 11.88 23.12 5.76
CA ILE A 62 10.78 23.77 5.02
C ILE A 62 10.51 23.01 3.71
N ALA A 63 11.57 22.59 3.00
CA ALA A 63 11.44 21.80 1.78
C ALA A 63 10.87 20.38 2.01
N LEU A 64 11.09 19.80 3.19
CA LEU A 64 10.57 18.48 3.59
C LEU A 64 9.22 18.55 4.33
N ASP A 65 8.47 19.65 4.20
CA ASP A 65 7.16 19.86 4.85
C ASP A 65 7.20 19.63 6.36
N GLY A 66 8.28 20.07 7.02
CA GLY A 66 8.50 19.91 8.45
C GLY A 66 9.05 18.54 8.89
N ALA A 67 9.30 17.60 7.97
CA ALA A 67 9.89 16.32 8.32
C ALA A 67 11.36 16.46 8.76
N THR A 68 11.72 15.76 9.83
CA THR A 68 13.08 15.79 10.42
C THR A 68 14.12 15.09 9.54
N ASN A 69 13.72 14.08 8.78
CA ASN A 69 14.58 13.28 7.92
C ASN A 69 13.88 12.98 6.58
N TYR A 70 14.66 12.85 5.50
CA TYR A 70 14.13 12.50 4.18
C TYR A 70 13.39 11.15 4.17
N ILE A 71 13.83 10.20 4.99
CA ILE A 71 13.15 8.91 5.19
C ILE A 71 11.70 9.13 5.65
N THR A 72 11.47 10.04 6.61
CA THR A 72 10.13 10.31 7.12
C THR A 72 9.23 10.94 6.06
N TYR A 73 9.78 11.81 5.22
CA TYR A 73 9.07 12.43 4.10
C TYR A 73 8.66 11.37 3.05
N ILE A 74 9.60 10.52 2.60
CA ILE A 74 9.33 9.57 1.52
C ILE A 74 8.41 8.42 1.95
N VAL A 75 8.40 8.05 3.23
CA VAL A 75 7.53 6.98 3.76
C VAL A 75 6.05 7.29 3.47
N GLY A 76 5.59 8.53 3.68
CA GLY A 76 4.21 8.91 3.36
C GLY A 76 3.86 8.75 1.88
N GLY A 77 4.79 9.16 1.00
CA GLY A 77 4.67 9.00 -0.45
C GLY A 77 4.63 7.54 -0.89
N VAL A 78 5.53 6.69 -0.36
CA VAL A 78 5.55 5.27 -0.71
C VAL A 78 4.29 4.56 -0.22
N LEU A 79 3.78 4.89 0.97
CA LEU A 79 2.55 4.29 1.50
C LEU A 79 1.32 4.61 0.64
N THR A 80 1.17 5.85 0.21
CA THR A 80 0.06 6.28 -0.66
C THR A 80 0.13 5.63 -2.03
N VAL A 81 1.30 5.60 -2.66
CA VAL A 81 1.51 4.96 -3.97
C VAL A 81 1.31 3.44 -3.88
N THR A 82 1.80 2.79 -2.83
CA THR A 82 1.61 1.36 -2.61
C THR A 82 0.12 1.04 -2.45
N GLY A 83 -0.62 1.83 -1.65
CA GLY A 83 -2.06 1.67 -1.50
C GLY A 83 -2.83 1.81 -2.82
N LEU A 84 -2.45 2.79 -3.66
CA LEU A 84 -3.02 2.99 -4.98
C LEU A 84 -2.80 1.77 -5.90
N PHE A 85 -1.57 1.25 -5.95
CA PHE A 85 -1.25 0.07 -6.76
C PHE A 85 -2.00 -1.17 -6.25
N THR A 86 -2.04 -1.40 -4.93
CA THR A 86 -2.79 -2.53 -4.35
C THR A 86 -4.28 -2.46 -4.72
N ALA A 87 -4.90 -1.27 -4.65
CA ALA A 87 -6.28 -1.07 -5.06
C ALA A 87 -6.49 -1.35 -6.57
N MET A 88 -5.54 -0.95 -7.42
CA MET A 88 -5.58 -1.21 -8.86
C MET A 88 -5.51 -2.71 -9.19
N PHE A 89 -4.61 -3.45 -8.53
CA PHE A 89 -4.50 -4.90 -8.71
C PHE A 89 -5.72 -5.64 -8.16
N ALA A 90 -6.29 -5.18 -7.04
CA ALA A 90 -7.55 -5.70 -6.52
C ALA A 90 -8.71 -5.52 -7.52
N GLY A 91 -8.82 -4.35 -8.15
CA GLY A 91 -9.80 -4.11 -9.21
C GLY A 91 -9.67 -5.09 -10.38
N THR A 92 -8.43 -5.36 -10.80
CA THR A 92 -8.14 -6.34 -11.86
C THR A 92 -8.54 -7.77 -11.44
N ASN A 93 -8.29 -8.17 -10.20
CA ASN A 93 -8.71 -9.48 -9.68
C ASN A 93 -10.23 -9.66 -9.65
N ILE A 94 -11.00 -8.59 -9.41
CA ILE A 94 -12.47 -8.63 -9.48
C ILE A 94 -12.94 -8.93 -10.92
N ILE A 95 -12.27 -8.36 -11.92
CA ILE A 95 -12.57 -8.62 -13.33
C ILE A 95 -12.29 -10.08 -13.68
N PHE A 96 -11.17 -10.64 -13.21
CA PHE A 96 -10.84 -12.05 -13.42
C PHE A 96 -11.88 -12.99 -12.77
N ASP A 97 -12.31 -12.70 -11.56
CA ASP A 97 -13.35 -13.50 -10.88
C ASP A 97 -14.72 -13.43 -11.58
N ARG A 98 -14.99 -12.33 -12.28
CA ARG A 98 -16.18 -12.21 -13.13
C ARG A 98 -16.06 -13.07 -14.39
N ARG A 99 -14.86 -13.15 -14.98
CA ARG A 99 -14.58 -13.94 -16.20
C ARG A 99 -14.52 -15.44 -15.95
N LEU A 100 -13.96 -15.87 -14.81
CA LEU A 100 -13.69 -17.27 -14.50
C LEU A 100 -14.89 -18.05 -13.92
N GLY A 101 -16.04 -17.39 -13.71
CA GLY A 101 -17.28 -18.03 -13.25
C GLY A 101 -17.51 -18.23 -11.73
N PRO A 102 -16.59 -18.00 -10.77
CA PRO A 102 -16.93 -18.14 -9.34
C PRO A 102 -17.97 -17.12 -8.88
N MET A 103 -18.04 -15.95 -9.53
CA MET A 103 -19.06 -14.92 -9.24
C MET A 103 -20.49 -15.44 -9.45
N GLY A 104 -20.70 -16.33 -10.43
CA GLY A 104 -22.01 -16.94 -10.73
C GLY A 104 -22.53 -17.81 -9.59
N ARG A 105 -21.65 -18.45 -8.82
CA ARG A 105 -22.01 -19.29 -7.66
C ARG A 105 -22.40 -18.48 -6.43
N PHE A 106 -21.91 -17.25 -6.30
CA PHE A 106 -22.34 -16.35 -5.24
C PHE A 106 -23.69 -15.70 -5.54
N LEU A 107 -24.00 -15.47 -6.81
CA LEU A 107 -25.27 -14.89 -7.26
C LEU A 107 -26.47 -15.84 -7.10
N SER A 108 -26.25 -17.16 -7.09
CA SER A 108 -27.29 -18.16 -6.85
C SER A 108 -27.53 -18.48 -5.37
N SER A 109 -26.67 -17.98 -4.48
CA SER A 109 -26.83 -18.12 -3.03
C SER A 109 -27.62 -16.94 -2.45
N PRO A 110 -28.35 -17.10 -1.31
CA PRO A 110 -29.16 -16.05 -0.71
C PRO A 110 -28.30 -15.00 0.01
N ILE A 111 -27.39 -14.34 -0.72
CA ILE A 111 -26.47 -13.31 -0.23
C ILE A 111 -26.77 -11.99 -0.95
N ARG A 112 -26.77 -10.87 -0.21
CA ARG A 112 -26.95 -9.54 -0.79
C ARG A 112 -25.80 -9.19 -1.74
N ARG A 113 -26.12 -8.70 -2.94
CA ARG A 113 -25.13 -8.33 -3.99
C ARG A 113 -24.09 -7.31 -3.50
N SER A 114 -24.50 -6.35 -2.68
CA SER A 114 -23.60 -5.36 -2.08
C SER A 114 -22.56 -5.99 -1.15
N SER A 115 -22.93 -7.05 -0.43
CA SER A 115 -22.01 -7.73 0.49
C SER A 115 -20.87 -8.47 -0.23
N ILE A 116 -21.10 -8.93 -1.47
CA ILE A 116 -20.09 -9.60 -2.29
C ILE A 116 -19.01 -8.60 -2.74
N VAL A 117 -19.43 -7.38 -3.11
CA VAL A 117 -18.51 -6.33 -3.54
C VAL A 117 -17.74 -5.77 -2.35
N LEU A 118 -18.45 -5.45 -1.25
CA LEU A 118 -17.83 -4.93 -0.02
C LEU A 118 -16.82 -5.91 0.59
N SER A 119 -17.09 -7.21 0.56
CA SER A 119 -16.13 -8.18 1.10
C SER A 119 -14.82 -8.23 0.32
N LYS A 120 -14.88 -8.00 -1.00
CA LYS A 120 -13.71 -7.96 -1.87
C LYS A 120 -12.88 -6.69 -1.67
N ILE A 121 -13.55 -5.55 -1.48
CA ILE A 121 -12.88 -4.28 -1.18
C ILE A 121 -12.18 -4.34 0.17
N LEU A 122 -12.88 -4.81 1.22
CA LEU A 122 -12.31 -4.93 2.56
C LEU A 122 -11.15 -5.92 2.61
N SER A 123 -11.19 -7.01 1.81
CA SER A 123 -10.09 -7.95 1.71
C SER A 123 -8.91 -7.44 0.87
N ALA A 124 -9.07 -6.33 0.14
CA ALA A 124 -8.01 -5.75 -0.70
C ALA A 124 -7.21 -4.65 0.02
N THR A 125 -7.74 -4.12 1.12
CA THR A 125 -7.07 -3.11 1.94
C THR A 125 -5.99 -3.71 2.85
N PHE A 126 -6.00 -5.04 3.02
CA PHE A 126 -5.02 -5.82 3.79
C PHE A 126 -4.25 -6.74 2.86
#